data_AF-A0A7Y0HCB5-F1
#
_entry.id   AF-A0A7Y0HCB5-F1
#
_cell.length_a   1.000
_cell.length_b   1.000
_cell.length_c   1.000
_cell.angle_alpha   90.00
_cell.angle_beta   90.00
_cell.angle_gamma   90.00
#
_symmetry.space_group_name_H-M   'P 1'
#
loop_
_entity.id
_entity.type
_entity.pdbx_description
1 polymer ?
#
loop_
_entity_poly.entity_id
_entity_poly.type
_entity_poly.pdbx_seq_one_letter_code
_entity_poly.pdbx_strand_id
1 'polypeptide(L)'
;MNSIPLDSYLNVLGQINLDNLNIKQVFDYYQQRYQASTLAQQFVVSSCRIDDEFKFDLRIGLCDRSMGTNIPKARTPEGASIRGSLQRCGLIRATGHELFRGCIVIPTVDNNGSIISAVGYRIGRIRNGDKAVVYWHKPEPKAYVETGMSYAKELIHGQTYH
;
A
#
# COMPACT_ATOMS: atom_id res chain seq x y z
N MET A 1 30.97 6.66 -15.64
CA MET A 1 30.35 6.39 -14.33
C MET A 1 29.56 7.64 -13.96
N ASN A 2 28.24 7.67 -14.20
CA ASN A 2 27.42 8.82 -13.83
C ASN A 2 27.00 8.68 -12.37
N SER A 3 27.68 9.43 -11.49
CA SER A 3 27.26 9.61 -10.10
C SER A 3 25.95 10.40 -10.07
N ILE A 4 24.91 9.82 -9.48
CA ILE A 4 23.67 10.52 -9.14
C ILE A 4 24.05 11.70 -8.22
N PRO A 5 23.60 12.94 -8.47
CA PRO A 5 23.87 14.06 -7.57
C PRO A 5 23.39 13.72 -6.15
N LEU A 6 24.21 13.99 -5.13
CA LEU A 6 23.94 13.63 -3.74
C LEU A 6 22.54 14.08 -3.28
N ASP A 7 22.11 15.27 -3.71
CA ASP A 7 20.78 15.82 -3.41
C ASP A 7 19.63 14.98 -4.00
N SER A 8 19.82 14.44 -5.21
CA SER A 8 18.85 13.54 -5.83
C SER A 8 18.74 12.23 -5.07
N TYR A 9 19.85 11.70 -4.58
CA TYR A 9 19.87 10.49 -3.76
C TYR A 9 19.18 10.68 -2.41
N LEU A 10 19.47 11.79 -1.71
CA LEU A 10 18.84 12.13 -0.43
C LEU A 10 17.32 12.29 -0.57
N ASN A 11 16.86 12.92 -1.66
CA ASN A 11 15.43 13.05 -1.94
C ASN A 11 14.74 11.69 -2.16
N VAL A 12 15.39 10.78 -2.90
CA VAL A 12 14.87 9.42 -3.11
C VAL A 12 14.77 8.66 -1.79
N LEU A 13 15.82 8.73 -0.95
CA LEU A 13 15.79 8.11 0.38
C LEU A 13 14.70 8.71 1.28
N GLY A 14 14.55 10.04 1.27
CA GLY A 14 13.49 10.72 2.01
C GLY A 14 12.10 10.26 1.58
N GLN A 15 11.88 10.09 0.27
CA GLN A 15 10.61 9.62 -0.27
C GLN A 15 10.33 8.16 0.10
N ILE A 16 11.32 7.27 0.02
CA ILE A 16 11.19 5.86 0.43
C ILE A 16 10.83 5.77 1.91
N ASN A 17 11.47 6.56 2.76
CA ASN A 17 11.20 6.57 4.20
C ASN A 17 9.76 7.06 4.50
N LEU A 18 9.30 8.10 3.81
CA LEU A 18 7.94 8.60 3.96
C LEU A 18 6.90 7.56 3.48
N ASP A 19 7.18 6.89 2.36
CA ASP A 19 6.32 5.84 1.83
C ASP A 19 6.22 4.65 2.79
N ASN A 20 7.35 4.23 3.39
CA ASN A 20 7.37 3.20 4.43
C ASN A 20 6.57 3.59 5.67
N LEU A 21 6.70 4.85 6.12
CA LEU A 21 5.95 5.37 7.26
C LEU A 21 4.44 5.33 6.99
N ASN A 22 4.01 5.81 5.82
CA ASN A 22 2.61 5.82 5.44
C ASN A 22 2.06 4.41 5.28
N ILE A 23 2.82 3.47 4.70
CA ILE A 23 2.44 2.05 4.65
C ILE A 23 2.19 1.53 6.08
N LYS A 24 3.13 1.73 7.00
CA LYS A 24 2.97 1.28 8.38
C LYS A 24 1.70 1.83 9.02
N GLN A 25 1.45 3.13 8.87
CA GLN A 25 0.25 3.79 9.42
C GLN A 25 -1.05 3.19 8.87
N VAL A 26 -1.10 2.83 7.59
CA VAL A 26 -2.28 2.18 6.99
C VAL A 26 -2.57 0.83 7.66
N PHE A 27 -1.54 -0.01 7.83
CA PHE A 27 -1.73 -1.32 8.43
C PHE A 27 -1.99 -1.25 9.94
N ASP A 28 -1.36 -0.33 10.66
CA ASP A 28 -1.69 -0.03 12.06
C ASP A 28 -3.17 0.38 12.17
N TYR A 29 -3.65 1.23 11.26
CA TYR A 29 -5.05 1.64 11.21
C TYR A 29 -5.98 0.45 10.97
N TYR A 30 -5.67 -0.40 9.99
CA TYR A 30 -6.45 -1.62 9.74
C TYR A 30 -6.50 -2.54 10.95
N GLN A 31 -5.38 -2.73 11.64
CA GLN A 31 -5.33 -3.52 12.87
C GLN A 31 -6.27 -2.95 13.95
N GLN A 32 -6.25 -1.63 14.17
CA GLN A 32 -7.16 -0.96 15.10
C GLN A 32 -8.63 -1.19 14.72
N ARG A 33 -8.98 -1.09 13.43
CA ARG A 33 -10.34 -1.36 12.95
C ARG A 33 -10.78 -2.81 13.18
N TYR A 34 -9.86 -3.76 13.03
CA TYR A 34 -10.12 -5.17 13.30
C TYR A 34 -10.34 -5.46 14.79
N GLN A 35 -9.49 -4.91 15.66
CA GLN A 35 -9.63 -5.03 17.12
C GLN A 35 -10.96 -4.47 17.62
N ALA A 36 -11.45 -3.40 16.99
CA ALA A 36 -12.73 -2.78 17.32
C ALA A 36 -13.97 -3.53 16.74
N SER A 37 -13.79 -4.58 15.93
CA SER A 37 -14.89 -5.24 15.22
C SER A 37 -15.02 -6.72 15.57
N THR A 38 -15.94 -7.02 16.49
CA THR A 38 -16.30 -8.41 16.84
C THR A 38 -16.79 -9.21 15.63
N LEU A 39 -17.53 -8.57 14.72
CA LEU A 39 -18.01 -9.20 13.49
C LEU A 39 -16.84 -9.66 12.60
N ALA A 40 -15.81 -8.83 12.46
CA ALA A 40 -14.63 -9.16 11.66
C ALA A 40 -13.85 -10.32 12.31
N GLN A 41 -13.71 -10.32 13.63
CA GLN A 41 -13.05 -11.39 14.37
C GLN A 41 -13.80 -12.72 14.23
N GLN A 42 -15.13 -12.71 14.36
CA GLN A 42 -15.97 -13.89 14.14
C GLN A 42 -15.86 -14.42 12.71
N PHE A 43 -15.81 -13.52 11.72
CA PHE A 43 -15.58 -13.91 10.32
C PHE A 43 -14.23 -14.61 10.15
N VAL A 44 -13.15 -14.11 10.75
CA VAL A 44 -11.82 -14.76 10.68
C VAL A 44 -11.87 -16.17 11.25
N VAL A 45 -12.44 -16.33 12.45
CA VAL A 45 -12.52 -17.64 13.12
C VAL A 45 -13.33 -18.64 12.30
N SER A 46 -14.48 -18.23 11.76
CA SER A 46 -15.40 -19.10 11.03
C SER A 46 -15.07 -19.31 9.55
N SER A 47 -14.19 -18.48 8.97
CA SER A 47 -13.87 -18.55 7.55
C SER A 47 -12.99 -19.75 7.22
N CYS A 48 -13.43 -20.58 6.28
CA CYS A 48 -12.63 -21.64 5.67
C CYS A 48 -11.63 -21.13 4.61
N ARG A 49 -11.68 -19.84 4.25
CA ARG A 49 -10.78 -19.22 3.27
C ARG A 49 -9.48 -18.70 3.87
N ILE A 50 -9.40 -18.65 5.19
CA ILE A 50 -8.24 -18.15 5.93
C ILE A 50 -7.66 -19.37 6.64
N ASP A 51 -6.41 -19.70 6.35
CA ASP A 51 -5.75 -20.83 7.00
C ASP A 51 -5.60 -20.56 8.50
N ASP A 52 -5.66 -21.63 9.30
CA ASP A 52 -5.68 -21.52 10.76
C ASP A 52 -4.43 -20.81 11.32
N GLU A 53 -3.28 -20.94 10.65
CA GLU A 53 -2.05 -20.23 11.03
C GLU A 53 -2.22 -18.71 11.00
N PHE A 54 -3.02 -18.18 10.07
CA PHE A 54 -3.23 -16.74 9.93
C PHE A 54 -4.33 -16.22 10.84
N LYS A 55 -5.20 -17.08 11.38
CA LYS A 55 -6.30 -16.65 12.27
C LYS A 55 -5.81 -16.09 13.59
N PHE A 56 -4.60 -16.47 14.01
CA PHE A 56 -3.97 -16.03 15.25
C PHE A 56 -2.89 -14.96 15.03
N ASP A 57 -2.69 -14.49 13.79
CA ASP A 57 -1.73 -13.42 13.54
C ASP A 57 -2.20 -12.13 14.24
N LEU A 58 -1.34 -11.55 15.07
CA LEU A 58 -1.67 -10.34 15.82
C LEU A 58 -1.81 -9.11 14.93
N ARG A 59 -1.32 -9.18 13.68
CA ARG A 59 -1.29 -8.08 12.70
C ARG A 59 -2.51 -8.08 11.76
N ILE A 60 -3.49 -8.96 11.99
CA ILE A 60 -4.72 -8.95 11.19
C ILE A 60 -5.39 -7.57 11.28
N GLY A 61 -5.77 -7.07 10.13
CA GLY A 61 -6.45 -5.79 9.97
C GLY A 61 -7.79 -5.91 9.25
N LEU A 62 -8.57 -4.84 9.33
CA LEU A 62 -9.85 -4.67 8.64
C LEU A 62 -9.82 -3.38 7.84
N CYS A 63 -9.99 -3.50 6.52
CA CYS A 63 -10.23 -2.34 5.66
C CYS A 63 -11.74 -2.10 5.54
N ASP A 64 -12.30 -1.33 6.48
CA ASP A 64 -13.73 -1.01 6.59
C ASP A 64 -14.14 0.24 5.78
N ARG A 65 -13.24 0.76 4.92
CA ARG A 65 -13.44 1.92 4.03
C ARG A 65 -13.40 3.28 4.73
N SER A 66 -12.99 3.33 6.00
CA SER A 66 -12.96 4.56 6.81
C SER A 66 -11.59 5.24 6.84
N MET A 67 -10.51 4.58 6.43
CA MET A 67 -9.17 5.18 6.46
C MET A 67 -9.12 6.45 5.59
N GLY A 68 -9.70 6.39 4.39
CA GLY A 68 -9.69 7.51 3.44
C GLY A 68 -10.37 8.78 3.94
N THR A 69 -11.29 8.69 4.90
CA THR A 69 -11.96 9.84 5.53
C THR A 69 -11.14 10.47 6.65
N ASN A 70 -10.18 9.73 7.21
CA ASN A 70 -9.28 10.20 8.26
C ASN A 70 -8.00 10.86 7.71
N ILE A 71 -7.71 10.70 6.42
CA ILE A 71 -6.60 11.40 5.76
C ILE A 71 -7.06 12.82 5.40
N PRO A 72 -6.22 13.86 5.62
CA PRO A 72 -6.50 15.23 5.21
C PRO A 72 -6.95 15.35 3.75
N LYS A 73 -7.71 16.40 3.45
CA LYS A 73 -8.27 16.63 2.12
C LYS A 73 -7.15 16.78 1.10
N ALA A 74 -7.32 16.22 -0.10
CA ALA A 74 -6.31 16.27 -1.18
C ALA A 74 -5.92 17.71 -1.61
N ARG A 75 -6.72 18.72 -1.27
CA ARG A 75 -6.41 20.14 -1.53
C ARG A 75 -5.37 20.73 -0.58
N THR A 76 -5.04 20.06 0.53
CA THR A 76 -3.98 20.50 1.44
C THR A 76 -2.66 19.84 1.03
N PRO A 77 -1.50 20.52 1.19
CA PRO A 77 -0.20 19.95 0.84
C PRO A 77 0.05 18.60 1.54
N GLU A 78 -0.27 18.51 2.83
CA GLU A 78 -0.16 17.29 3.62
C GLU A 78 -1.06 16.16 3.06
N GLY A 79 -2.34 16.46 2.80
CA GLY A 79 -3.28 15.48 2.29
C GLY A 79 -2.91 14.99 0.89
N ALA A 80 -2.42 15.88 0.03
CA ALA A 80 -1.89 15.53 -1.29
C ALA A 80 -0.67 14.62 -1.17
N SER A 81 0.26 14.93 -0.26
CA SER A 81 1.48 14.15 -0.02
C SER A 81 1.17 12.72 0.43
N ILE A 82 0.34 12.55 1.47
CA ILE A 82 -0.05 11.23 1.99
C ILE A 82 -0.80 10.43 0.93
N ARG A 83 -1.77 11.03 0.25
CA ARG A 83 -2.56 10.34 -0.78
C ARG A 83 -1.69 9.93 -1.96
N GLY A 84 -0.79 10.79 -2.40
CA GLY A 84 0.18 10.49 -3.46
C GLY A 84 1.12 9.35 -3.07
N SER A 85 1.60 9.34 -1.82
CA SER A 85 2.39 8.23 -1.26
C SER A 85 1.63 6.91 -1.27
N LEU A 86 0.40 6.89 -0.75
CA LEU A 86 -0.39 5.66 -0.73
C LEU A 86 -0.83 5.17 -2.12
N GLN A 87 -0.97 6.08 -3.09
CA GLN A 87 -1.20 5.73 -4.49
C GLN A 87 0.04 5.11 -5.13
N ARG A 88 1.21 5.72 -4.93
CA ARG A 88 2.51 5.17 -5.36
C ARG A 88 2.78 3.79 -4.76
N CYS A 89 2.45 3.61 -3.48
CA CYS A 89 2.55 2.34 -2.80
C CYS A 89 1.47 1.33 -3.23
N GLY A 90 0.46 1.72 -3.99
CA GLY A 90 -0.62 0.85 -4.46
C GLY A 90 -1.69 0.51 -3.42
N LEU A 91 -1.68 1.14 -2.24
CA LEU A 91 -2.68 0.93 -1.18
C LEU A 91 -3.95 1.76 -1.42
N ILE A 92 -3.84 2.84 -2.20
CA ILE A 92 -4.97 3.62 -2.72
C ILE A 92 -4.94 3.55 -4.26
N ARG A 93 -6.09 3.31 -4.87
CA ARG A 93 -6.26 3.32 -6.33
C ARG A 93 -6.24 4.74 -6.88
N ALA A 94 -6.04 4.88 -8.19
CA ALA A 94 -6.18 6.16 -8.88
C ALA A 94 -7.53 6.86 -8.61
N THR A 95 -8.60 6.07 -8.43
CA THR A 95 -9.95 6.57 -8.08
C THR A 95 -10.09 7.08 -6.64
N GLY A 96 -9.04 6.99 -5.81
CA GLY A 96 -9.06 7.37 -4.40
C GLY A 96 -9.61 6.31 -3.45
N HIS A 97 -10.07 5.17 -3.98
CA HIS A 97 -10.53 4.03 -3.20
C HIS A 97 -9.36 3.22 -2.66
N GLU A 98 -9.45 2.79 -1.39
CA GLU A 98 -8.52 1.82 -0.81
C GLU A 98 -8.48 0.52 -1.63
N LEU A 99 -7.32 -0.12 -1.70
CA LEU A 99 -7.14 -1.37 -2.45
C LEU A 99 -7.99 -2.50 -1.84
N PHE A 100 -7.96 -2.61 -0.51
CA PHE A 100 -8.52 -3.69 0.28
C PHE A 100 -9.97 -3.48 0.74
N ARG A 101 -10.73 -2.57 0.12
CA ARG A 101 -12.10 -2.21 0.58
C ARG A 101 -12.95 -3.43 0.91
N GLY A 102 -13.38 -3.53 2.17
CA GLY A 102 -14.21 -4.63 2.66
C GLY A 102 -13.46 -5.96 2.76
N CYS A 103 -12.18 -5.94 3.15
CA CYS A 103 -11.39 -7.16 3.36
C CYS A 103 -10.86 -7.24 4.79
N ILE A 104 -10.72 -8.48 5.29
CA ILE A 104 -9.72 -8.81 6.30
C ILE A 104 -8.37 -8.76 5.62
N VAL A 105 -7.39 -8.08 6.20
CA VAL A 105 -6.06 -7.88 5.63
C VAL A 105 -5.04 -8.57 6.52
N ILE A 106 -4.21 -9.42 5.95
CA ILE A 106 -3.17 -10.17 6.64
C ILE A 106 -1.82 -9.77 6.03
N PRO A 107 -1.02 -8.95 6.74
CA PRO A 107 0.28 -8.50 6.24
C PRO A 107 1.36 -9.56 6.44
N THR A 108 2.33 -9.58 5.54
CA THR A 108 3.61 -10.25 5.70
C THR A 108 4.68 -9.20 5.97
N VAL A 109 5.53 -9.45 6.96
CA VAL A 109 6.65 -8.57 7.32
C VAL A 109 7.98 -9.27 7.08
N ASP A 110 9.02 -8.49 6.83
CA ASP A 110 10.40 -8.97 6.80
C ASP A 110 11.01 -9.05 8.21
N ASN A 111 12.28 -9.47 8.27
CA ASN A 111 13.05 -9.59 9.51
C ASN A 111 13.22 -8.25 10.27
N ASN A 112 13.04 -7.12 9.58
CA ASN A 112 13.14 -5.79 10.16
C ASN A 112 11.76 -5.26 10.60
N GLY A 113 10.71 -6.08 10.50
CA GLY A 113 9.34 -5.70 10.81
C GLY A 113 8.70 -4.79 9.76
N SER A 114 9.32 -4.61 8.60
CA SER A 114 8.75 -3.83 7.50
C SER A 114 7.74 -4.67 6.73
N ILE A 115 6.60 -4.07 6.39
CA ILE A 115 5.55 -4.75 5.64
C ILE A 115 5.98 -4.86 4.17
N ILE A 116 6.04 -6.09 3.67
CA ILE A 116 6.51 -6.40 2.30
C ILE A 116 5.38 -6.87 1.38
N SER A 117 4.31 -7.45 1.94
CA SER A 117 3.13 -7.85 1.19
C SER A 117 1.91 -7.95 2.10
N ALA A 118 0.73 -8.09 1.51
CA ALA A 118 -0.48 -8.39 2.24
C ALA A 118 -1.50 -9.14 1.37
N VAL A 119 -2.28 -10.00 2.03
CA VAL A 119 -3.41 -10.71 1.42
C VAL A 119 -4.70 -10.21 2.05
N GLY A 120 -5.68 -9.89 1.21
CA GLY A 120 -6.97 -9.37 1.61
C GLY A 120 -8.10 -10.35 1.29
N TYR A 121 -8.81 -10.83 2.30
CA TYR A 121 -9.97 -11.71 2.15
C TYR A 121 -11.26 -10.90 2.24
N ARG A 122 -12.01 -10.86 1.14
CA ARG A 122 -13.24 -10.07 1.08
C ARG A 122 -14.31 -10.62 2.02
N ILE A 123 -14.88 -9.73 2.84
CA ILE A 123 -15.97 -10.02 3.77
C ILE A 123 -17.34 -9.71 3.17
N GLY A 124 -18.33 -10.49 3.56
CA GLY A 124 -19.71 -10.33 3.10
C GLY A 124 -19.95 -10.83 1.68
N ARG A 125 -21.04 -10.34 1.07
CA ARG A 125 -21.48 -10.77 -0.26
C ARG A 125 -20.53 -10.29 -1.35
N ILE A 126 -19.91 -11.24 -2.04
CA ILE A 126 -19.08 -10.98 -3.22
C ILE A 126 -20.01 -10.85 -4.43
N ARG A 127 -19.91 -9.73 -5.15
CA ARG A 127 -20.70 -9.48 -6.37
C ARG A 127 -20.05 -10.20 -7.56
N ASN A 128 -20.83 -10.44 -8.61
CA ASN A 128 -20.29 -11.02 -9.83
C ASN A 128 -19.15 -10.13 -10.38
N GLY A 129 -17.98 -10.70 -10.63
CA GLY A 129 -16.77 -10.00 -11.06
C GLY A 129 -15.87 -9.44 -9.95
N ASP A 130 -16.29 -9.45 -8.68
CA ASP A 130 -15.40 -9.09 -7.58
C ASP A 130 -14.43 -10.23 -7.23
N LYS A 131 -13.16 -9.89 -7.02
CA LYS A 131 -12.17 -10.86 -6.52
C LYS A 131 -12.42 -11.15 -5.04
N ALA A 132 -12.51 -12.44 -4.70
CA ALA A 132 -12.65 -12.92 -3.32
C ALA A 132 -11.39 -12.66 -2.48
N VAL A 133 -10.23 -12.69 -3.13
CA VAL A 133 -8.92 -12.44 -2.54
C VAL A 133 -8.21 -11.33 -3.32
N VAL A 134 -7.60 -10.40 -2.59
CA VAL A 134 -6.83 -9.29 -3.12
C VAL A 134 -5.39 -9.46 -2.64
N TYR A 135 -4.43 -9.26 -3.53
CA TYR A 135 -3.01 -9.33 -3.18
C TYR A 135 -2.39 -7.96 -3.34
N TRP A 136 -1.44 -7.66 -2.46
CA TRP A 136 -0.62 -6.48 -2.52
C TRP A 136 0.83 -6.87 -2.23
N HIS A 137 1.74 -6.36 -3.04
CA HIS A 137 3.17 -6.42 -2.78
C HIS A 137 3.66 -4.99 -2.72
N LYS A 138 4.53 -4.71 -1.74
CA LYS A 138 5.19 -3.43 -1.66
C LYS A 138 5.97 -3.20 -2.95
N PRO A 139 5.80 -2.05 -3.63
CA PRO A 139 6.52 -1.79 -4.85
C PRO A 139 8.02 -1.70 -4.56
N GLU A 140 8.81 -2.39 -5.38
CA GLU A 140 10.27 -2.34 -5.30
C GLU A 140 10.77 -0.92 -5.60
N PRO A 141 11.72 -0.38 -4.84
CA PRO A 141 12.31 0.94 -5.12
C PRO A 141 12.85 1.08 -6.56
N LYS A 142 13.28 -0.03 -7.18
CA LYS A 142 13.81 -0.05 -8.55
C LYS A 142 12.75 0.16 -9.64
N ALA A 143 11.46 -0.06 -9.37
CA ALA A 143 10.38 0.24 -10.32
C ALA A 143 10.34 1.75 -10.67
N TYR A 144 10.82 2.60 -9.78
CA TYR A 144 10.96 4.04 -10.00
C TYR A 144 12.20 4.41 -10.83
N VAL A 145 13.26 3.60 -10.75
CA VAL A 145 14.51 3.85 -11.48
C VAL A 145 14.33 3.58 -12.98
N GLU A 146 13.61 2.54 -13.38
CA GLU A 146 13.37 2.25 -14.81
C GLU A 146 12.54 3.33 -15.50
N THR A 147 11.51 3.85 -14.82
CA THR A 147 10.66 4.92 -15.38
C THR A 147 11.43 6.24 -15.53
N GLY A 148 12.27 6.61 -14.55
CA GLY A 148 13.14 7.78 -14.64
C GLY A 148 14.28 7.63 -15.66
N MET A 149 14.84 6.43 -15.80
CA MET A 149 15.89 6.11 -16.77
C MET A 149 15.37 6.07 -18.21
N SER A 150 14.12 5.66 -18.44
CA SER A 150 13.46 5.72 -19.75
C SER A 150 13.33 7.17 -20.23
N TYR A 151 12.91 8.08 -19.35
CA TYR A 151 12.77 9.51 -19.67
C TYR A 151 14.12 10.20 -19.95
N ALA A 152 15.16 9.84 -19.19
CA ALA A 152 16.52 10.35 -19.44
C ALA A 152 17.09 9.83 -20.76
N LYS A 153 16.81 8.58 -21.14
CA LYS A 153 17.22 8.04 -22.45
C LYS A 153 16.52 8.73 -23.62
N GLU A 154 15.24 9.06 -23.49
CA GLU A 154 14.49 9.80 -24.52
C GLU A 154 15.02 11.23 -24.69
N LEU A 155 15.38 11.92 -23.61
CA LEU A 155 15.98 13.26 -23.67
C LEU A 155 17.37 13.26 -24.33
N ILE A 156 18.16 12.19 -24.13
CA ILE A 156 19.48 12.04 -24.76
C ILE A 156 19.35 11.74 -26.27
N HIS A 157 18.36 10.93 -26.68
CA HIS A 157 18.13 10.63 -28.11
C HIS A 157 17.42 11.78 -28.86
N GLY A 158 16.66 12.61 -28.15
CA GLY A 158 16.01 13.80 -28.73
C GLY A 158 16.95 14.97 -29.03
N GLN A 159 18.18 14.97 -28.49
CA GLN A 159 19.19 16.02 -28.74
C GLN A 159 20.23 15.64 -29.81
N THR A 160 20.08 14.51 -30.52
CA THR A 160 20.98 14.10 -31.62
C THR A 160 20.42 14.37 -33.02
N TYR A 161 19.33 15.13 -33.15
CA TYR A 161 18.86 15.65 -34.44
C TYR A 161 18.68 17.17 -34.35
N HIS A 162 19.79 17.91 -34.43
CA HIS A 162 19.85 19.25 -34.98
C HIS A 162 21.26 19.51 -35.53
#